data_AF-A0A2T2X026-F1
#
_entry.id   AF-A0A2T2X026-F1
#
_cell.length_a   1.000
_cell.length_b   1.000
_cell.length_c   1.000
_cell.angle_alpha   90.00
_cell.angle_beta   90.00
_cell.angle_gamma   90.00
#
_symmetry.space_group_name_H-M   'P 1'
#
loop_
_entity.id
_entity.type
_entity.pdbx_description
1 polymer ?
#
loop_
_entity_poly.entity_id
_entity_poly.type
_entity_poly.pdbx_seq_one_letter_code
_entity_poly.pdbx_strand_id
1 'polypeptide(L)' 'MIIPLTYRLNIPITNELANKLATCAQDLRTDEESLIVEALALYLDCASCPASQPSDMTVAKHRK' A
#
# COMPACT_ATOMS: atom_id res chain seq x y z
N MET A 1 -23.53 9.16 14.70
CA MET A 1 -22.44 8.90 15.69
C MET A 1 -21.53 7.86 15.06
N ILE A 2 -20.34 8.27 14.61
CA ILE A 2 -19.36 7.34 14.02
C ILE A 2 -18.55 6.79 15.19
N ILE A 3 -18.62 5.49 15.44
CA ILE A 3 -17.79 4.84 16.46
C ILE A 3 -16.48 4.50 15.77
N PRO A 4 -15.33 5.06 16.20
CA PRO A 4 -14.05 4.66 15.65
C PRO A 4 -13.79 3.20 16.02
N LEU A 5 -13.68 2.35 15.01
CA LEU A 5 -13.24 0.96 15.19
C LEU A 5 -11.72 0.99 15.36
N THR A 6 -11.24 0.67 16.55
CA THR A 6 -9.82 0.45 16.81
C THR A 6 -9.53 -1.05 16.74
N TYR A 7 -8.57 -1.43 15.90
CA TYR A 7 -8.14 -2.83 15.74
C TYR A 7 -6.70 -2.96 16.20
N ARG A 8 -6.38 -4.00 16.98
CA ARG A 8 -5.00 -4.32 17.37
C ARG A 8 -4.47 -5.45 16.50
N LEU A 9 -3.37 -5.19 15.80
CA LEU A 9 -2.65 -6.17 15.01
C LEU A 9 -1.45 -6.67 15.80
N ASN A 10 -1.30 -7.99 15.89
CA ASN A 10 -0.08 -8.62 16.39
C ASN A 10 0.54 -9.40 15.23
N ILE A 11 1.40 -8.74 14.48
CA ILE A 11 2.04 -9.28 13.28
C ILE A 11 3.53 -9.40 13.57
N PRO A 12 4.11 -10.61 13.47
CA PRO A 12 5.55 -10.76 13.57
C PRO A 12 6.22 -10.09 12.37
N ILE A 13 7.15 -9.18 12.64
CA ILE A 13 7.97 -8.52 11.63
C ILE A 13 9.45 -8.79 11.88
N THR A 14 10.27 -8.68 10.83
CA THR A 14 11.71 -8.82 10.97
C THR A 14 12.30 -7.61 11.67
N ASN A 15 13.43 -7.79 12.36
CA ASN A 15 14.17 -6.69 12.98
C ASN A 15 14.58 -5.63 11.95
N GLU A 16 14.91 -6.05 10.73
CA GLU A 16 15.23 -5.13 9.64
C GLU A 16 14.03 -4.22 9.31
N LEU A 17 12.83 -4.79 9.20
CA LEU A 17 11.62 -4.04 8.90
C LEU A 17 11.26 -3.09 10.05
N ALA A 18 11.36 -3.57 11.30
CA ALA A 18 11.13 -2.76 12.49
C ALA A 18 12.09 -1.54 12.54
N ASN A 19 13.38 -1.75 12.27
CA ASN A 19 14.37 -0.66 12.27
C ASN A 19 14.11 0.38 11.16
N LYS A 20 13.72 -0.08 9.97
CA LYS A 20 13.36 0.83 8.86
C LYS A 20 12.11 1.64 9.20
N LEU A 21 11.10 1.02 9.81
CA LEU A 21 9.88 1.69 10.24
C LEU A 21 10.18 2.75 11.30
N ALA A 22 10.94 2.40 12.34
CA ALA A 22 11.34 3.33 13.40
C ALA A 22 12.12 4.54 12.87
N THR A 23 13.05 4.30 11.95
CA THR A 23 13.83 5.37 11.31
C THR A 23 12.93 6.30 10.51
N CYS A 24 12.03 5.74 9.70
CA CYS A 24 11.08 6.50 8.89
C CYS A 24 10.12 7.33 9.76
N ALA A 25 9.62 6.75 10.86
CA ALA A 25 8.78 7.43 11.84
C ALA A 25 9.51 8.63 12.45
N GLN A 26 10.78 8.44 12.82
CA GLN A 26 11.63 9.51 13.37
C GLN A 26 11.86 10.64 12.36
N ASP A 27 12.20 10.30 11.11
CA ASP A 27 12.46 11.29 10.06
C ASP A 27 11.23 12.13 9.74
N LEU A 28 10.05 11.49 9.71
CA LEU A 28 8.76 12.14 9.45
C LEU A 28 8.13 12.77 10.70
N ARG A 29 8.76 12.61 11.87
CA ARG A 29 8.28 13.08 13.18
C ARG A 29 6.84 12.62 13.46
N THR A 30 6.57 11.37 13.15
CA THR A 30 5.27 10.71 13.37
C THR A 30 5.47 9.40 14.15
N ASP A 31 4.39 8.77 14.56
CA ASP A 31 4.41 7.45 15.17
C ASP A 31 4.35 6.33 14.11
N GLU A 32 4.86 5.15 14.49
CA GLU A 32 4.90 3.97 13.63
C GLU A 32 3.50 3.48 13.24
N GLU A 33 2.50 3.61 14.13
CA GLU A 33 1.13 3.16 13.87
C GLU A 33 0.48 4.00 12.78
N SER A 34 0.64 5.32 12.82
CA SER A 34 0.18 6.26 11.80
C SER A 34 0.78 5.92 10.43
N LEU A 35 2.07 5.61 10.37
CA LEU A 35 2.73 5.20 9.13
C LEU A 35 2.19 3.88 8.58
N ILE A 36 1.96 2.89 9.45
CA ILE A 36 1.39 1.61 9.05
C ILE A 36 -0.01 1.84 8.47
N VAL A 37 -0.85 2.65 9.13
CA VAL A 37 -2.21 2.96 8.67
C VAL A 37 -2.19 3.69 7.34
N GLU A 38 -1.30 4.68 7.17
CA GLU A 38 -1.15 5.40 5.91
C GLU A 38 -0.69 4.49 4.77
N ALA A 39 0.31 3.64 5.01
CA ALA A 39 0.79 2.67 4.04
C ALA A 39 -0.30 1.67 3.63
N LEU A 40 -1.12 1.21 4.58
CA LEU A 40 -2.26 0.34 4.30
C LEU A 40 -3.33 1.07 3.48
N ALA A 41 -3.65 2.31 3.80
CA ALA A 41 -4.59 3.12 3.02
C ALA A 41 -4.11 3.29 1.58
N LEU A 42 -2.85 3.69 1.39
CA LEU A 42 -2.24 3.84 0.07
C LEU A 42 -2.26 2.54 -0.74
N TYR A 43 -1.93 1.41 -0.12
CA TYR A 43 -1.96 0.12 -0.78
C TYR A 43 -3.37 -0.28 -1.24
N LEU A 44 -4.37 -0.09 -0.38
CA LEU A 44 -5.76 -0.43 -0.68
C LEU A 44 -6.36 0.52 -1.74
N ASP A 45 -6.02 1.81 -1.68
CA ASP A 45 -6.42 2.79 -2.68
C ASP A 45 -5.77 2.49 -4.03
N CYS A 46 -4.48 2.10 -4.05
CA CYS A 46 -3.81 1.68 -5.28
C CYS A 46 -4.38 0.38 -5.86
N ALA A 47 -4.76 -0.59 -5.02
CA ALA A 47 -5.40 -1.84 -5.46
C ALA A 47 -6.81 -1.62 -6.01
N SER A 48 -7.46 -0.51 -5.63
CA SER A 48 -8.77 -0.12 -6.17
C SER A 48 -8.70 0.48 -7.58
N CYS A 49 -7.50 0.76 -8.11
CA CYS A 49 -7.29 1.04 -9.52
C CYS A 49 -7.25 -0.30 -10.29
N PRO A 50 -8.29 -0.71 -11.03
CA PRO A 50 -8.11 -1.74 -12.03
C PRO A 50 -7.07 -1.18 -12.99
N ALA A 51 -5.89 -1.80 -13.01
CA ALA A 51 -4.89 -1.54 -14.03
C ALA A 51 -5.60 -1.60 -15.37
N SER A 52 -5.69 -0.45 -16.04
CA SER A 52 -6.18 -0.36 -17.41
C SER A 52 -5.51 -1.49 -18.19
N GLN A 53 -6.30 -2.50 -18.58
CA GLN A 53 -5.82 -3.54 -19.46
C GLN A 53 -5.18 -2.84 -20.66
N PRO A 54 -3.94 -3.17 -21.04
CA PRO A 54 -3.45 -2.74 -22.34
C PRO A 54 -4.44 -3.32 -23.35
N SER A 55 -5.12 -2.43 -24.05
CA SER A 55 -6.01 -2.79 -25.15
C SER A 55 -5.19 -3.62 -26.11
N ASP A 56 -5.68 -4.83 -26.34
CA ASP A 56 -5.23 -5.76 -27.35
C ASP A 56 -5.05 -5.01 -28.68
N MET A 57 -3.83 -4.52 -28.96
CA MET A 57 -3.45 -4.08 -30.30
C MET A 57 -3.30 -5.34 -31.13
N THR A 58 -4.45 -5.88 -31.54
CA THR A 58 -4.56 -6.81 -32.65
C THR A 58 -3.98 -6.10 -33.86
N VAL A 59 -2.71 -6.38 -34.17
CA VAL A 59 -2.13 -6.09 -35.48
C VAL A 59 -2.70 -7.10 -36.46
N ALA A 60 -3.96 -6.88 -36.84
CA ALA A 60 -4.49 -7.42 -38.08
C ALA A 60 -3.88 -6.61 -39.23
N LYS A 61 -2.97 -7.22 -40.00
CA LYS A 61 -3.07 -7.24 -41.47
C LYS A 61 -1.95 -8.07 -42.11
N HIS A 62 -2.35 -9.31 -42.39
CA HIS A 62 -2.18 -9.95 -43.70
C HIS A 62 -1.96 -8.95 -44.84
N ARG A 63 -0.82 -9.03 -45.55
CA ARG A 63 -0.78 -8.74 -46.99
C ARG A 63 0.49 -9.30 -47.66
N LYS A 64 0.22 -10.37 -48.43
CA LYS A 64 0.82 -10.85 -49.70
C LYS A 64 2.33 -10.94 -49.82
#